data_AF-A0A6I1Z115-F1
#
_entry.id   AF-A0A6I1Z115-F1
#
_cell.length_a   1.000
_cell.length_b   1.000
_cell.length_c   1.000
_cell.angle_alpha   90.00
_cell.angle_beta   90.00
_cell.angle_gamma   90.00
#
_symmetry.space_group_name_H-M   'P 1'
#
loop_
_entity.id
_entity.type
_entity.pdbx_description
1 polymer ?
#
loop_
_entity_poly.entity_id
_entity_poly.type
_entity_poly.pdbx_seq_one_letter_code
_entity_poly.pdbx_strand_id
1 'polypeptide(L)'
;MLVNGGRLQDEVVRRSHQAAVPVLGSSANLTGTGTKFRVADIQQPILDAVDLVINYGLRKYHLYGRSSTIIDFTTMEVVRIGTCYELISDIMATQFGITLPADLGRDVLPSGHLREQASAGAVDRTGAGAS
;
A
#
# COMPACT_ATOMS: atom_id res chain seq x y z
N MET A 1 5.21 7.48 7.12
CA MET A 1 5.44 8.15 5.82
C MET A 1 6.16 7.16 4.91
N LEU A 2 5.87 7.16 3.59
CA LEU A 2 6.56 6.32 2.62
C LEU A 2 8.05 6.65 2.58
N VAL A 3 8.91 5.68 2.29
CA VAL A 3 10.33 5.91 1.99
C VAL A 3 10.58 5.63 0.50
N ASN A 4 11.58 6.31 -0.08
CA ASN A 4 12.02 6.10 -1.46
C ASN A 4 10.99 6.42 -2.57
N GLY A 5 10.05 7.37 -2.38
CA GLY A 5 9.12 7.78 -3.45
C GLY A 5 9.66 8.80 -4.45
N GLY A 6 10.92 9.19 -4.32
CA GLY A 6 11.65 10.03 -5.28
C GLY A 6 11.32 11.52 -5.20
N ARG A 7 11.86 12.28 -6.14
CA ARG A 7 11.94 13.76 -6.11
C ARG A 7 10.61 14.48 -5.87
N LEU A 8 9.50 13.95 -6.41
CA LEU A 8 8.19 14.54 -6.17
C LEU A 8 7.77 14.36 -4.70
N GLN A 9 7.93 13.15 -4.15
CA GLN A 9 7.62 12.90 -2.74
C GLN A 9 8.49 13.80 -1.85
N ASP A 10 9.78 13.89 -2.14
CA ASP A 10 10.72 14.71 -1.36
C ASP A 10 10.26 16.18 -1.30
N GLU A 11 9.85 16.73 -2.44
CA GLU A 11 9.38 18.12 -2.51
C GLU A 11 8.02 18.32 -1.81
N VAL A 12 7.10 17.38 -1.93
CA VAL A 12 5.82 17.40 -1.19
C VAL A 12 6.08 17.37 0.31
N VAL A 13 6.94 16.48 0.79
CA VAL A 13 7.31 16.37 2.20
C VAL A 13 7.96 17.66 2.70
N ARG A 14 8.91 18.21 1.94
CA ARG A 14 9.59 19.47 2.27
C ARG A 14 8.60 20.62 2.46
N ARG A 15 7.66 20.80 1.52
CA ARG A 15 6.63 21.85 1.59
C ARG A 15 5.65 21.64 2.73
N SER A 16 5.19 20.40 2.90
CA SER A 16 4.25 20.01 3.97
C SER A 16 4.84 20.27 5.35
N HIS A 17 6.11 19.91 5.54
CA HIS A 17 6.85 20.19 6.76
C HIS A 17 7.01 21.69 7.02
N GLN A 18 7.39 22.48 6.00
CA GLN A 18 7.50 23.95 6.12
C GLN A 18 6.17 24.61 6.48
N ALA A 19 5.05 24.06 6.00
CA ALA A 19 3.71 24.53 6.31
C ALA A 19 3.15 23.98 7.64
N ALA A 20 3.85 23.07 8.32
CA ALA A 20 3.34 22.31 9.47
C ALA A 20 2.01 21.59 9.21
N VAL A 21 1.77 21.14 7.96
CA VAL A 21 0.56 20.43 7.56
C VAL A 21 0.91 19.00 7.19
N PRO A 22 0.30 17.97 7.82
CA PRO A 22 0.51 16.59 7.42
C PRO A 22 -0.15 16.28 6.08
N VAL A 23 0.53 15.51 5.23
CA VAL A 23 -0.04 14.97 3.99
C VAL A 23 -0.36 13.50 4.17
N LEU A 24 -1.62 13.17 3.89
CA LEU A 24 -2.13 11.80 3.86
C LEU A 24 -2.45 11.44 2.41
N GLY A 25 -2.13 10.22 2.02
CA GLY A 25 -2.43 9.69 0.71
C GLY A 25 -2.95 8.27 0.82
N SER A 26 -4.14 8.03 0.28
CA SER A 26 -4.64 6.68 0.02
C SER A 26 -4.23 6.23 -1.39
N SER A 27 -4.50 4.97 -1.71
CA SER A 27 -4.32 4.48 -3.08
C SER A 27 -5.34 5.15 -4.02
N ALA A 28 -4.89 5.66 -5.16
CA ALA A 28 -5.74 6.34 -6.15
C ALA A 28 -6.57 5.35 -6.98
N ASN A 29 -7.48 4.65 -6.32
CA ASN A 29 -8.38 3.67 -6.91
C ASN A 29 -9.65 3.51 -6.07
N LEU A 30 -10.72 3.03 -6.70
CA LEU A 30 -11.89 2.56 -5.95
C LEU A 30 -11.50 1.40 -5.02
N THR A 31 -12.12 1.34 -3.85
CA THR A 31 -11.88 0.30 -2.84
C THR A 31 -11.98 -1.10 -3.47
N GLY A 32 -11.02 -1.98 -3.13
CA GLY A 32 -11.00 -3.37 -3.59
C GLY A 32 -10.59 -3.58 -5.05
N THR A 33 -10.30 -2.53 -5.83
CA THR A 33 -10.00 -2.67 -7.26
C THR A 33 -8.50 -2.79 -7.60
N GLY A 34 -7.65 -2.90 -6.58
CA GLY A 34 -6.20 -2.98 -6.74
C GLY A 34 -5.55 -1.65 -7.16
N THR A 35 -4.23 -1.58 -6.98
CA THR A 35 -3.41 -0.41 -7.32
C THR A 35 -3.37 -0.16 -8.83
N LYS A 36 -3.45 1.12 -9.23
CA LYS A 36 -3.27 1.55 -10.62
C LYS A 36 -1.86 2.07 -10.85
N PHE A 37 -1.29 1.77 -12.02
CA PHE A 37 0.10 2.09 -12.35
C PHE A 37 0.28 3.12 -13.46
N ARG A 38 -0.83 3.65 -13.99
CA ARG A 38 -0.87 4.79 -14.92
C ARG A 38 -2.23 5.49 -14.76
N VAL A 39 -2.29 6.76 -15.14
CA VAL A 39 -3.53 7.56 -15.00
C VAL A 39 -4.68 6.99 -15.83
N ALA A 40 -4.40 6.45 -17.03
CA ALA A 40 -5.41 5.86 -17.89
C ALA A 40 -6.13 4.64 -17.28
N ASP A 41 -5.56 4.02 -16.25
CA ASP A 41 -6.17 2.87 -15.55
C ASP A 41 -6.98 3.30 -14.31
N ILE A 42 -6.95 4.59 -13.94
CA ILE A 42 -7.71 5.13 -12.82
C ILE A 42 -9.16 5.30 -13.23
N GLN A 43 -10.07 4.87 -12.36
CA GLN A 43 -11.50 4.97 -12.62
C GLN A 43 -11.98 6.42 -12.64
N GLN A 44 -12.85 6.76 -13.60
CA GLN A 44 -13.34 8.13 -13.81
C GLN A 44 -13.89 8.80 -12.54
N PRO A 45 -14.65 8.13 -11.65
CA PRO A 45 -15.14 8.76 -10.42
C PRO A 45 -14.03 9.27 -9.48
N ILE A 46 -12.84 8.67 -9.52
CA ILE A 46 -11.68 9.15 -8.76
C ILE A 46 -11.09 10.41 -9.43
N LEU A 47 -11.02 10.43 -10.77
CA LEU A 47 -10.50 11.56 -11.53
C LEU A 47 -11.41 12.80 -11.41
N ASP A 48 -12.73 12.60 -11.36
CA ASP A 48 -13.71 13.68 -11.21
C ASP A 48 -13.69 14.30 -9.79
N ALA A 49 -13.14 13.59 -8.81
CA ALA A 49 -13.15 13.97 -7.40
C ALA A 49 -11.86 14.67 -6.92
N VAL A 50 -10.93 15.00 -7.82
CA VAL A 50 -9.63 15.59 -7.46
C VAL A 50 -9.39 16.93 -8.15
N ASP A 51 -8.75 17.85 -7.41
CA ASP A 51 -8.37 19.15 -7.96
C ASP A 51 -7.12 19.08 -8.88
N LEU A 52 -6.31 18.01 -8.75
CA LEU A 52 -5.03 17.89 -9.44
C LEU A 52 -4.72 16.42 -9.78
N VAL A 53 -4.32 16.19 -11.03
CA VAL A 53 -3.76 14.91 -11.50
C VAL A 53 -2.31 15.10 -11.93
N ILE A 54 -1.41 14.32 -11.35
CA ILE A 54 0.02 14.35 -11.69
C ILE A 54 0.36 13.10 -12.53
N ASN A 55 0.56 13.29 -13.83
CA ASN A 55 0.79 12.20 -14.79
C ASN A 55 2.24 12.16 -15.31
N TYR A 56 3.02 11.17 -14.87
CA TYR A 56 4.37 10.89 -15.40
C TYR A 56 4.42 9.58 -16.21
N GLY A 57 3.28 9.10 -16.71
CA GLY A 57 3.18 7.84 -17.43
C GLY A 57 3.24 6.61 -16.52
N LEU A 58 3.77 5.51 -17.06
CA LEU A 58 3.80 4.20 -16.40
C LEU A 58 4.77 4.18 -15.23
N ARG A 59 4.32 3.72 -14.06
CA ARG A 59 5.16 3.60 -12.85
C ARG A 59 6.29 2.58 -13.05
N LYS A 60 7.50 2.95 -12.62
CA LYS A 60 8.73 2.13 -12.69
C LYS A 60 8.53 0.68 -12.22
N TYR A 61 7.81 0.51 -11.11
CA TYR A 61 7.63 -0.78 -10.44
C TYR A 61 6.28 -1.45 -10.73
N HIS A 62 5.63 -1.12 -11.84
CA HIS A 62 4.32 -1.69 -12.19
C HIS A 62 4.32 -3.22 -12.33
N LEU A 63 5.46 -3.81 -12.69
CA LEU A 63 5.60 -5.27 -12.86
C LEU A 63 5.36 -6.05 -11.57
N TYR A 64 5.52 -5.44 -10.39
CA TYR A 64 5.20 -6.08 -9.12
C TYR A 64 3.70 -6.32 -8.92
N GLY A 65 2.83 -5.55 -9.59
CA GLY A 65 1.37 -5.74 -9.55
C GLY A 65 0.71 -5.58 -8.17
N ARG A 66 1.47 -5.22 -7.13
CA ARG A 66 1.00 -4.94 -5.77
C ARG A 66 1.40 -3.53 -5.36
N SER A 67 0.74 -3.02 -4.32
CA SER A 67 1.10 -1.76 -3.68
C SER A 67 2.45 -1.85 -2.92
N SER A 68 2.84 -0.83 -2.15
CA SER A 68 4.10 -0.80 -1.41
C SER A 68 4.23 -1.91 -0.37
N THR A 69 5.43 -2.38 -0.08
CA THR A 69 5.70 -3.21 1.11
C THR A 69 5.42 -2.41 2.38
N ILE A 70 4.80 -3.03 3.39
CA ILE A 70 4.54 -2.43 4.70
C ILE A 70 5.05 -3.36 5.79
N ILE A 71 5.92 -2.83 6.64
CA ILE A 71 6.47 -3.51 7.81
C ILE A 71 6.15 -2.64 9.04
N ASP A 72 5.61 -3.28 10.06
CA ASP A 72 5.44 -2.70 11.38
C ASP A 72 6.75 -2.85 12.14
N PHE A 73 7.53 -1.78 12.24
CA PHE A 73 8.83 -1.83 12.93
C PHE A 73 8.71 -1.90 14.46
N THR A 74 7.51 -1.76 15.03
CA THR A 74 7.33 -1.92 16.49
C THR A 74 7.29 -3.39 16.88
N THR A 75 6.73 -4.24 16.02
CA THR A 75 6.61 -5.70 16.22
C THR A 75 7.48 -6.51 15.27
N MET A 76 8.12 -5.86 14.30
CA MET A 76 8.81 -6.46 13.15
C MET A 76 7.92 -7.36 12.27
N GLU A 77 6.62 -7.14 12.30
CA GLU A 77 5.67 -7.88 11.47
C GLU A 77 5.56 -7.30 10.06
N VAL A 78 5.54 -8.17 9.06
CA VAL A 78 5.18 -7.78 7.70
C VAL A 78 3.65 -7.65 7.61
N VAL A 79 3.17 -6.42 7.37
CA VAL A 79 1.75 -6.14 7.18
C VAL A 79 1.33 -6.45 5.75
N ARG A 80 2.20 -6.11 4.80
CA ARG A 80 1.98 -6.35 3.37
C ARG A 80 3.27 -6.66 2.64
N ILE A 81 3.27 -7.79 1.95
CA ILE A 81 4.27 -8.17 0.95
C ILE A 81 3.95 -7.44 -0.35
N GLY A 82 4.75 -6.42 -0.69
CA GLY A 82 4.45 -5.52 -1.79
C GLY A 82 5.63 -5.31 -2.74
N THR A 83 5.68 -4.11 -3.32
CA THR A 83 6.74 -3.69 -4.23
C THR A 83 8.13 -3.85 -3.59
N CYS A 84 9.05 -4.47 -4.33
CA CYS A 84 10.45 -4.70 -3.94
C CYS A 84 10.63 -5.48 -2.62
N TYR A 85 9.64 -6.29 -2.22
CA TYR A 85 9.70 -7.05 -0.98
C TYR A 85 10.93 -7.96 -0.90
N GLU A 86 11.28 -8.62 -2.00
CA GLU A 86 12.44 -9.49 -2.12
C GLU A 86 13.76 -8.77 -1.82
N LEU A 87 13.91 -7.54 -2.32
CA LEU A 87 15.10 -6.72 -2.05
C LEU A 87 15.14 -6.24 -0.60
N ILE A 88 13.98 -5.85 -0.07
CA ILE A 88 13.86 -5.45 1.34
C ILE A 88 14.19 -6.64 2.24
N SER A 89 13.63 -7.82 1.96
CA SER A 89 13.86 -9.05 2.71
C SER A 89 15.33 -9.48 2.68
N ASP A 90 15.99 -9.37 1.53
CA ASP A 90 17.42 -9.67 1.38
C ASP A 90 18.27 -8.73 2.25
N ILE A 91 18.00 -7.42 2.23
CA ILE A 91 18.70 -6.44 3.07
C ILE A 91 18.45 -6.72 4.57
N MET A 92 17.20 -7.00 4.95
CA MET A 92 16.85 -7.32 6.34
C MET A 92 17.60 -8.56 6.85
N ALA A 93 17.73 -9.59 6.01
CA ALA A 93 18.47 -10.80 6.37
C ALA A 93 19.98 -10.55 6.43
N THR A 94 20.56 -9.92 5.39
CA THR A 94 22.01 -9.81 5.22
C THR A 94 22.66 -8.74 6.08
N GLN A 95 21.97 -7.61 6.33
CA GLN A 95 22.54 -6.49 7.07
C GLN A 95 22.07 -6.44 8.53
N PHE A 96 20.88 -6.97 8.81
CA PHE A 96 20.26 -6.88 10.14
C PHE A 96 20.04 -8.24 10.81
N GLY A 97 20.26 -9.36 10.10
CA GLY A 97 20.01 -10.69 10.64
C GLY A 97 18.54 -10.99 10.91
N ILE A 98 17.62 -10.25 10.27
CA ILE A 98 16.17 -10.36 10.46
C ILE A 98 15.56 -11.11 9.28
N THR A 99 15.01 -12.29 9.57
CA THR A 99 14.31 -13.11 8.57
C THR A 99 12.84 -12.71 8.49
N LEU A 100 12.42 -12.18 7.34
CA LEU A 100 11.01 -11.89 7.04
C LEU A 100 10.31 -13.11 6.43
N PRO A 101 8.96 -13.23 6.50
CA PRO A 101 8.21 -14.34 5.90
C PRO A 101 8.38 -14.43 4.39
N ALA A 102 8.24 -15.63 3.82
CA ALA A 102 8.30 -15.84 2.38
C ALA A 102 7.07 -15.24 1.67
N ASP A 103 7.26 -14.74 0.44
CA ASP A 103 6.15 -14.39 -0.46
C ASP A 103 5.57 -15.67 -1.08
N LEU A 104 4.31 -15.98 -0.77
CA LEU A 104 3.58 -17.12 -1.34
C LEU A 104 3.16 -16.90 -2.81
N GLY A 105 3.47 -15.74 -3.38
CA GLY A 105 3.12 -15.39 -4.75
C GLY A 105 1.72 -14.79 -4.86
N ARG A 106 1.43 -14.19 -6.02
CA ARG A 106 0.18 -13.46 -6.26
C ARG A 106 -1.04 -14.36 -6.35
N ASP A 107 -0.87 -15.61 -6.76
CA ASP A 107 -1.97 -16.56 -6.88
C ASP A 107 -2.55 -16.92 -5.51
N VAL A 108 -1.70 -16.98 -4.49
CA VAL A 108 -2.09 -17.27 -3.10
C VAL A 108 -2.43 -16.00 -2.33
N LEU A 109 -1.68 -14.91 -2.54
CA LEU A 109 -1.82 -13.66 -1.79
C LEU A 109 -1.96 -12.45 -2.75
N PRO A 110 -3.10 -12.26 -3.43
CA PRO A 110 -3.22 -11.26 -4.49
C PRO A 110 -2.90 -9.83 -4.04
N SER A 111 -3.43 -9.40 -2.88
CA SER A 111 -3.21 -8.07 -2.32
C SER A 111 -1.85 -7.91 -1.62
N GLY A 112 -1.23 -9.03 -1.24
CA GLY A 112 -0.04 -9.07 -0.39
C GLY A 112 -0.31 -8.87 1.10
N HIS A 113 -1.56 -8.56 1.52
CA HIS A 113 -1.86 -8.26 2.92
C HIS A 113 -1.89 -9.53 3.76
N LEU A 114 -1.02 -9.61 4.76
CA LEU A 114 -0.97 -10.75 5.68
C LEU A 114 -1.99 -10.64 6.83
N ARG A 115 -2.57 -9.44 7.04
CA ARG A 115 -3.57 -9.19 8.09
C ARG A 115 -5.03 -9.32 7.60
N GLU A 116 -5.29 -9.51 6.29
CA GLU A 116 -6.66 -9.53 5.72
C GLU A 116 -7.48 -10.79 6.04
N GLN A 117 -6.90 -11.82 6.67
CA GLN A 117 -7.64 -13.05 7.04
C GLN A 117 -8.52 -12.93 8.31
N ALA A 118 -8.50 -11.81 9.04
CA ALA A 118 -9.23 -11.68 10.30
C ALA A 118 -10.63 -11.02 10.20
N SER A 119 -10.96 -10.36 9.09
CA SER A 119 -12.16 -9.49 9.03
C SER A 119 -13.42 -10.14 8.45
N ALA A 120 -13.34 -11.37 7.94
CA ALA A 120 -14.46 -12.04 7.27
C ALA A 120 -15.45 -12.76 8.23
N GLY A 121 -15.36 -12.55 9.55
CA GLY A 121 -16.14 -13.28 10.55
C GLY A 121 -17.02 -12.45 11.50
N ALA A 122 -17.07 -11.12 11.36
CA ALA A 122 -17.73 -10.26 12.35
C ALA A 122 -19.05 -9.62 11.88
N VAL A 123 -19.68 -10.15 10.83
CA VAL A 123 -21.06 -9.78 10.43
C VAL A 123 -21.91 -11.05 10.37
N ASP A 124 -22.29 -11.57 11.53
CA ASP A 124 -23.62 -12.17 11.78
C ASP A 124 -23.74 -12.49 13.29
N ARG A 125 -24.95 -12.32 13.83
CA ARG A 125 -25.41 -12.53 15.22
C ARG A 125 -25.50 -11.30 16.14
N THR A 126 -26.29 -10.31 15.75
CA THR A 126 -27.24 -9.67 16.69
C THR A 126 -28.50 -9.28 15.94
N GLY A 127 -29.42 -10.25 15.79
CA GLY A 127 -30.70 -10.04 15.11
C GLY A 127 -31.72 -11.12 15.47
N ALA A 128 -31.75 -11.54 16.74
CA ALA A 128 -32.83 -12.36 17.29
C ALA A 128 -33.09 -11.91 18.73
N GLY A 129 -34.29 -11.40 19.00
CA GLY A 129 -34.72 -11.08 20.37
C GLY A 129 -35.80 -10.00 20.48
N ALA A 130 -37.05 -10.42 20.29
CA ALA A 130 -38.28 -9.99 20.96
C ALA A 130 -38.31 -8.64 21.71
N SER A 131 -39.22 -7.75 21.29
CA SER A 131 -40.50 -7.48 21.99
C SER A 131 -41.36 -6.53 21.15
#